data_AF-R1ET82-F1
#
_entry.id   AF-R1ET82-F1
#
_cell.length_a   1.000
_cell.length_b   1.000
_cell.length_c   1.000
_cell.angle_alpha   90.00
_cell.angle_beta   90.00
_cell.angle_gamma   90.00
#
_symmetry.space_group_name_H-M   'P 1'
#
loop_
_entity.id
_entity.type
_entity.pdbx_description
1 polymer ?
#
loop_
_entity_poly.entity_id
_entity_poly.type
_entity_poly.pdbx_seq_one_letter_code
_entity_poly.pdbx_strand_id
1 'polypeptide(L)'
;PVVDKFDPRRRIRHRLYRDTTTYRNGHHYKDLEVLNRDLRKVLILDTDDESYAMQPSHGITVPEYKHANDPEKKDDALTKLVPFLQYCALAGLPDLSAELAQYAGKDLATAF
;
A
#
# COMPACT_ATOMS: atom_id res chain seq x y z
N PRO A 1 17.17 -7.31 -7.65
CA PRO A 1 16.89 -7.52 -9.09
C PRO A 1 15.40 -7.21 -9.37
N VAL A 2 15.09 -6.57 -10.50
CA VAL A 2 13.88 -5.74 -10.75
C VAL A 2 13.80 -4.51 -9.83
N VAL A 3 13.68 -4.69 -8.50
CA VAL A 3 13.60 -3.58 -7.54
C VAL A 3 14.81 -2.63 -7.63
N ASP A 4 16.02 -3.15 -7.89
CA ASP A 4 17.22 -2.30 -8.05
C ASP A 4 17.16 -1.39 -9.28
N LYS A 5 16.44 -1.80 -10.33
CA LYS A 5 16.22 -0.96 -11.52
C LYS A 5 15.17 0.11 -11.24
N PHE A 6 14.17 -0.19 -10.41
CA PHE A 6 13.11 0.75 -10.01
C PHE A 6 13.57 1.76 -8.96
N ASP A 7 14.49 1.39 -8.08
CA ASP A 7 14.97 2.23 -6.98
C ASP A 7 16.48 2.55 -7.07
N PRO A 8 16.93 3.26 -8.13
CA PRO A 8 18.35 3.60 -8.31
C PRO A 8 18.84 4.58 -7.23
N ARG A 9 17.92 5.30 -6.57
CA ARG A 9 18.23 6.28 -5.51
C ARG A 9 18.08 5.72 -4.10
N ARG A 10 17.81 4.42 -3.93
CA ARG A 10 17.68 3.74 -2.63
C ARG A 10 16.68 4.41 -1.67
N ARG A 11 15.50 4.78 -2.19
CA ARG A 11 14.39 5.31 -1.38
C ARG A 11 13.70 4.23 -0.55
N ILE A 12 13.77 2.97 -0.96
CA ILE A 12 13.22 1.82 -0.23
C ILE A 12 14.17 1.44 0.91
N ARG A 13 13.72 1.62 2.16
CA ARG A 13 14.55 1.36 3.37
C ARG A 13 14.75 -0.11 3.68
N HIS A 14 13.71 -0.92 3.51
CA HIS A 14 13.73 -2.36 3.78
C HIS A 14 13.04 -3.10 2.65
N ARG A 15 13.51 -4.31 2.35
CA ARG A 15 12.95 -5.17 1.31
C ARG A 15 12.52 -6.47 1.97
N LEU A 16 11.23 -6.72 1.95
CA LEU A 16 10.60 -7.92 2.49
C LEU A 16 10.09 -8.77 1.33
N TYR A 17 10.20 -10.08 1.46
CA TYR A 17 9.86 -11.03 0.40
C TYR A 17 8.93 -12.12 0.95
N ARG A 18 8.58 -13.09 0.10
CA ARG A 18 7.58 -14.12 0.41
C ARG A 18 7.94 -14.96 1.65
N ASP A 19 9.21 -15.16 1.93
CA ASP A 19 9.73 -15.84 3.12
C ASP A 19 9.41 -15.11 4.43
N THR A 20 9.14 -13.80 4.38
CA THR A 20 8.76 -12.98 5.55
C THR A 20 7.25 -12.89 5.78
N THR A 21 6.44 -13.53 4.93
CA THR A 21 4.98 -13.51 5.05
C THR A 21 4.48 -14.61 5.99
N THR A 22 3.34 -14.37 6.64
CA THR A 22 2.65 -15.36 7.46
C THR A 22 1.81 -16.25 6.55
N TYR A 23 2.14 -17.54 6.45
CA TYR A 23 1.38 -18.51 5.66
C TYR A 23 0.29 -19.19 6.49
N ARG A 24 -0.98 -19.03 6.10
CA ARG A 24 -2.12 -19.70 6.75
C ARG A 24 -3.15 -20.12 5.69
N ASN A 25 -3.69 -21.33 5.81
CA ASN A 25 -4.78 -21.84 4.96
C ASN A 25 -4.55 -21.65 3.44
N GLY A 26 -3.35 -21.90 2.94
CA GLY A 26 -3.05 -21.74 1.52
C GLY A 26 -2.64 -20.34 1.07
N HIS A 27 -2.79 -19.32 1.92
CA HIS A 27 -2.60 -17.92 1.58
C HIS A 27 -1.41 -17.30 2.33
N HIS A 28 -0.78 -16.32 1.69
CA HIS A 28 0.32 -15.54 2.26
C HIS A 28 -0.20 -14.19 2.73
N TYR A 29 -0.07 -13.92 4.02
CA TYR A 29 -0.46 -12.66 4.64
C TYR A 29 0.77 -11.81 4.94
N LYS A 30 0.72 -10.55 4.55
CA LYS A 30 1.66 -9.49 4.87
C LYS A 30 1.27 -8.89 6.21
N ASP A 31 1.54 -9.65 7.27
CA ASP A 31 1.23 -9.26 8.63
C ASP A 31 2.02 -7.99 9.03
N LEU A 32 1.30 -6.91 9.32
CA LEU A 32 1.91 -5.63 9.66
C LEU A 32 2.41 -5.58 11.11
N GLU A 33 1.88 -6.42 12.01
CA GLU A 33 2.28 -6.43 13.43
C GLU A 33 3.74 -6.86 13.61
N VAL A 34 4.24 -7.73 12.75
CA VAL A 34 5.62 -8.25 12.82
C VAL A 34 6.67 -7.26 12.30
N LEU A 35 6.26 -6.10 11.76
CA LEU A 35 7.18 -5.07 11.25
C LEU A 35 7.95 -4.34 12.35
N ASN A 36 7.55 -4.50 13.62
CA ASN A 36 8.09 -3.75 14.76
C ASN A 36 8.04 -2.23 14.47
N ARG A 37 6.84 -1.76 14.10
CA ARG A 37 6.51 -0.36 13.84
C ARG A 37 5.23 -0.02 14.60
N ASP A 38 5.06 1.25 14.94
CA ASP A 38 3.77 1.73 15.45
C ASP A 38 2.73 1.59 14.33
N LEU A 39 1.78 0.66 14.48
CA LEU A 39 0.77 0.35 13.47
C LEU A 39 -0.02 1.60 13.05
N ARG A 40 -0.25 2.53 13.97
CA ARG A 40 -0.95 3.80 13.72
C ARG A 40 -0.24 4.68 12.67
N LYS A 41 1.01 4.36 12.33
CA LYS A 41 1.85 5.06 11.34
C LYS A 41 2.17 4.19 10.13
N VAL A 42 1.46 3.07 9.95
CA VAL A 42 1.69 2.13 8.85
C VAL A 42 0.45 2.06 7.97
N LEU A 43 0.67 2.15 6.66
CA LEU A 43 -0.29 1.83 5.62
C LEU A 43 0.34 0.80 4.68
N ILE A 44 -0.48 -0.01 4.02
CA ILE A 44 -0.07 -0.94 2.98
C ILE A 44 -0.85 -0.65 1.69
N LEU A 45 -0.14 -0.61 0.57
CA LEU A 45 -0.73 -0.53 -0.77
C LEU A 45 -0.52 -1.89 -1.43
N ASP A 46 -1.62 -2.49 -1.90
CA ASP A 46 -1.57 -3.80 -2.55
C ASP A 46 -2.62 -3.94 -3.64
N THR A 47 -2.43 -4.89 -4.55
CA THR A 47 -3.46 -5.23 -5.55
C THR A 47 -4.41 -6.31 -5.04
N ASP A 48 -4.02 -7.02 -3.99
CA ASP A 48 -4.77 -8.12 -3.38
C ASP A 48 -5.09 -7.77 -1.92
N ASP A 49 -6.38 -7.60 -1.62
CA ASP A 49 -6.86 -7.26 -0.28
C ASP A 49 -6.74 -8.42 0.72
N GLU A 50 -6.77 -9.66 0.24
CA GLU A 50 -6.50 -10.82 1.08
C GLU A 50 -5.08 -10.79 1.66
N SER A 51 -4.12 -10.22 0.92
CA SER A 51 -2.72 -10.15 1.34
C SER A 51 -2.53 -9.35 2.63
N TYR A 52 -3.42 -8.41 2.96
CA TYR A 52 -3.37 -7.61 4.19
C TYR A 52 -4.61 -7.82 5.09
N ALA A 53 -5.36 -8.90 4.88
CA ALA A 53 -6.60 -9.19 5.63
C ALA A 53 -6.42 -9.31 7.16
N MET A 54 -5.18 -9.42 7.66
CA MET A 54 -4.89 -9.35 9.10
C MET A 54 -5.02 -7.93 9.67
N GLN A 55 -4.89 -6.90 8.85
CA GLN A 55 -5.00 -5.49 9.22
C GLN A 55 -5.74 -4.68 8.12
N PRO A 56 -7.03 -4.98 7.85
CA PRO A 56 -7.76 -4.43 6.70
C PRO A 56 -7.90 -2.90 6.72
N SER A 57 -7.95 -2.28 7.91
CA SER A 57 -8.02 -0.81 8.05
C SER A 57 -6.76 -0.07 7.61
N HIS A 58 -5.65 -0.77 7.36
CA HIS A 58 -4.38 -0.19 6.92
C HIS A 58 -4.20 -0.26 5.40
N GLY A 59 -5.08 -0.96 4.70
CA GLY A 59 -4.92 -1.31 3.30
C GLY A 59 -5.57 -0.35 2.33
N ILE A 60 -4.81 -0.01 1.29
CA ILE A 60 -5.29 0.69 0.09
C ILE A 60 -5.16 -0.30 -1.07
N THR A 61 -6.29 -0.88 -1.50
CA THR A 61 -6.30 -1.70 -2.71
C THR A 61 -6.14 -0.81 -3.94
N VAL A 62 -5.13 -1.10 -4.75
CA VAL A 62 -4.92 -0.45 -6.04
C VAL A 62 -5.25 -1.41 -7.19
N PRO A 63 -5.74 -0.92 -8.33
CA PRO A 63 -5.93 -1.78 -9.50
C PRO A 63 -4.63 -2.44 -9.93
N GLU A 64 -4.72 -3.70 -10.35
CA GLU A 64 -3.59 -4.38 -10.98
C GLU A 64 -3.18 -3.65 -12.27
N TYR A 65 -1.88 -3.38 -12.41
CA TYR A 65 -1.36 -2.72 -13.60
C TYR A 65 -1.42 -3.67 -14.81
N LYS A 66 -2.32 -3.40 -15.75
CA LYS A 66 -2.53 -4.22 -16.95
C LYS A 66 -1.89 -3.57 -18.18
N HIS A 67 -0.60 -3.85 -18.39
CA HIS A 67 0.16 -3.33 -19.54
C HIS A 67 -0.52 -3.53 -20.90
N ALA A 68 -1.18 -4.68 -21.13
CA ALA A 68 -1.89 -4.96 -22.38
C ALA A 68 -3.09 -4.02 -22.63
N ASN A 69 -3.68 -3.49 -21.55
CA ASN A 69 -4.80 -2.56 -21.61
C ASN A 69 -4.35 -1.10 -21.57
N ASP A 70 -3.06 -0.85 -21.38
CA ASP A 70 -2.47 0.48 -21.34
C ASP A 70 -1.20 0.60 -22.20
N PRO A 71 -1.33 0.43 -23.53
CA PRO A 71 -0.20 0.53 -24.45
C PRO A 71 0.40 1.95 -24.51
N GLU A 72 -0.40 2.97 -24.18
CA GLU A 72 0.00 4.38 -24.17
C GLU A 72 0.54 4.85 -22.81
N LYS A 73 0.56 3.98 -21.79
CA LYS A 73 1.05 4.27 -20.43
C LYS A 73 0.30 5.44 -19.76
N LYS A 74 -1.02 5.46 -19.91
CA LYS A 74 -1.97 6.42 -19.35
C LYS A 74 -2.42 6.08 -17.93
N ASP A 75 -2.08 4.90 -17.39
CA ASP A 75 -2.37 4.56 -16.00
C ASP A 75 -1.78 5.61 -15.06
N ASP A 76 -2.64 6.19 -14.23
CA ASP A 76 -2.31 7.24 -13.28
C ASP A 76 -2.73 6.88 -11.86
N ALA A 77 -3.05 5.60 -11.59
CA ALA A 77 -3.64 5.15 -10.33
C ALA A 77 -2.75 5.49 -9.13
N LEU A 78 -1.44 5.24 -9.23
CA LEU A 78 -0.49 5.58 -8.18
C LEU A 78 -0.26 7.10 -8.04
N THR A 79 -0.32 7.84 -9.14
CA THR A 79 -0.16 9.31 -9.14
C THR A 79 -1.30 9.98 -8.37
N LYS A 80 -2.52 9.49 -8.55
CA LYS A 80 -3.72 9.96 -7.85
C LYS A 80 -3.67 9.77 -6.34
N LEU A 81 -2.87 8.83 -5.83
CA LEU A 81 -2.70 8.61 -4.39
C LEU A 81 -1.69 9.56 -3.74
N VAL A 82 -0.84 10.24 -4.53
CA VAL A 82 0.23 11.11 -4.02
C VAL A 82 -0.29 12.21 -3.07
N PRO A 83 -1.38 12.95 -3.38
CA PRO A 83 -1.87 14.00 -2.49
C PRO A 83 -2.24 13.48 -1.10
N PHE A 84 -2.97 12.36 -1.03
CA PHE A 84 -3.35 11.73 0.24
C PHE A 84 -2.14 11.26 1.05
N LEU A 85 -1.18 10.59 0.39
CA LEU A 85 0.02 10.09 1.07
C LEU A 85 0.92 11.25 1.56
N GLN A 86 0.98 12.35 0.82
CA GLN A 86 1.67 13.58 1.25
C GLN A 86 0.98 14.21 2.46
N TYR A 87 -0.34 14.30 2.45
CA TYR A 87 -1.12 14.78 3.59
C TYR A 87 -0.86 13.93 4.84
N CYS A 88 -0.92 12.60 4.73
CA CYS A 88 -0.61 11.68 5.83
C CYS A 88 0.79 11.92 6.42
N ALA A 89 1.78 12.19 5.57
CA ALA A 89 3.16 12.43 6.00
C ALA A 89 3.36 13.80 6.67
N LEU A 90 2.60 14.83 6.28
CA LEU A 90 2.83 16.22 6.68
C LEU A 90 1.89 16.69 7.80
N ALA A 91 0.67 16.15 7.89
CA ALA A 91 -0.36 16.63 8.82
C ALA A 91 -0.17 16.17 10.27
N GLY A 92 0.77 15.26 10.55
CA GLY A 92 1.04 14.80 11.91
C GLY A 92 -0.10 13.98 12.52
N LEU A 93 -0.90 13.30 11.68
CA LEU A 93 -2.09 12.54 12.07
C LEU A 93 -1.78 11.52 13.17
N PRO A 94 -2.61 11.40 14.23
CA PRO A 94 -2.36 10.46 15.31
C PRO A 94 -2.43 9.00 14.86
N ASP A 95 -3.33 8.68 13.92
CA ASP A 95 -3.56 7.34 13.39
C ASP A 95 -3.96 7.38 11.91
N LEU A 96 -3.13 6.79 11.05
CA LEU A 96 -3.34 6.74 9.61
C LEU A 96 -4.47 5.79 9.21
N SER A 97 -4.70 4.71 9.97
CA SER A 97 -5.77 3.76 9.68
C SER A 97 -7.15 4.36 9.94
N ALA A 98 -7.26 5.15 11.02
CA ALA A 98 -8.47 5.91 11.33
C ALA A 98 -8.75 6.99 10.27
N GLU A 99 -7.70 7.67 9.77
CA GLU A 99 -7.83 8.62 8.68
C GLU A 99 -8.33 7.94 7.40
N LEU A 100 -7.68 6.85 7.00
CA LEU A 100 -8.04 6.09 5.81
C LEU A 100 -9.49 5.57 5.87
N ALA A 101 -9.96 5.16 7.05
CA ALA A 101 -11.31 4.65 7.24
C ALA A 101 -12.41 5.66 6.84
N GLN A 102 -12.13 6.98 6.86
CA GLN A 102 -13.08 8.02 6.42
C GLN A 102 -13.43 7.93 4.92
N TYR A 103 -12.58 7.24 4.16
CA TYR A 103 -12.67 7.02 2.72
C TYR A 103 -13.11 5.60 2.37
N ALA A 104 -13.47 4.77 3.35
CA ALA A 104 -13.92 3.40 3.12
C ALA A 104 -15.10 3.34 2.13
N GLY A 105 -14.97 2.47 1.12
CA GLY A 105 -15.97 2.30 0.06
C GLY A 105 -16.00 3.42 -0.98
N LYS A 106 -15.10 4.40 -0.90
CA LYS A 106 -14.95 5.49 -1.88
C LYS A 106 -13.67 5.27 -2.69
N ASP A 107 -13.65 5.82 -3.90
CA ASP A 107 -12.39 5.99 -4.62
C ASP A 107 -11.59 7.12 -3.96
N LEU A 108 -10.53 6.73 -3.25
CA LEU A 108 -9.64 7.64 -2.53
C LEU A 108 -9.09 8.75 -3.43
N ALA A 109 -8.86 8.47 -4.72
CA ALA A 109 -8.37 9.45 -5.69
C ALA A 109 -9.34 10.60 -5.96
N THR A 110 -10.64 10.38 -5.76
CA THR A 110 -11.68 11.39 -6.00
C THR A 110 -12.28 11.95 -4.72
N ALA A 111 -12.20 11.20 -3.63
CA ALA A 111 -12.77 11.56 -2.35
C ALA A 111 -11.85 12.44 -1.50
N PHE A 112 -10.53 12.41 -1.74
CA PHE A 112 -9.52 13.25 -1.08
C PHE A 112 -9.21 14.50 -1.93
#